data_AF-A0A849DDA6-F1
#
_entry.id   AF-A0A849DDA6-F1
#
_cell.length_a   1.000
_cell.length_b   1.000
_cell.length_c   1.000
_cell.angle_alpha   90.00
_cell.angle_beta   90.00
_cell.angle_gamma   90.00
#
_symmetry.space_group_name_H-M   'P 1'
#
loop_
_entity.id
_entity.type
_entity.pdbx_description
1 polymer ?
#
loop_
_entity_poly.entity_id
_entity_poly.type
_entity_poly.pdbx_seq_one_letter_code
_entity_poly.pdbx_strand_id
1 'polypeptide(L)'
;MDKHPTEILDIESFSKKETYSAEEKKLIMERLNEERLVHQKEEEAFLSKQQTYSEEEKKKILDKLNEKRLSTQKREEIQKSRIHNKKIYKFGSKSFYKFTNMEREYYIRTDDCKKSFSRPVIIRLFYKTISENELKNKDVLIKTEIYSEKFFISLDAIRVYFKGYSLENEH
;
A
#
# COMPACT_ATOMS: atom_id res chain seq x y z
N MET A 1 -42.01 -36.51 49.19
CA MET A 1 -42.74 -37.06 48.03
C MET A 1 -42.92 -35.92 47.04
N ASP A 2 -42.67 -36.22 45.77
CA ASP A 2 -43.20 -35.57 44.56
C ASP A 2 -42.54 -34.30 43.99
N LYS A 3 -41.51 -34.62 43.19
CA LYS A 3 -41.15 -34.13 41.84
C LYS A 3 -42.10 -33.07 41.23
N HIS A 4 -41.55 -31.91 40.88
CA HIS A 4 -41.90 -31.23 39.63
C HIS A 4 -40.62 -30.88 38.85
N PRO A 5 -40.39 -31.51 37.69
CA PRO A 5 -39.26 -31.17 36.83
C PRO A 5 -39.49 -29.79 36.25
N THR A 6 -38.49 -28.92 36.37
CA THR A 6 -38.40 -27.71 35.54
C THR A 6 -38.16 -28.20 34.12
N GLU A 7 -39.24 -28.38 33.37
CA GLU A 7 -39.16 -28.63 31.93
C GLU A 7 -38.41 -27.48 31.30
N ILE A 8 -37.14 -27.73 30.97
CA ILE A 8 -36.38 -26.91 30.04
C ILE A 8 -37.10 -27.08 28.71
N LEU A 9 -38.05 -26.18 28.42
CA LEU A 9 -38.84 -26.20 27.20
C LEU A 9 -37.89 -26.08 26.01
N ASP A 10 -37.92 -27.10 25.17
CA ASP A 10 -37.02 -27.28 24.04
C ASP A 10 -37.31 -26.22 22.97
N ILE A 11 -36.39 -25.24 22.88
CA ILE A 11 -36.53 -23.98 22.15
C ILE A 11 -36.60 -24.22 20.63
N GLU A 12 -36.17 -25.39 20.13
CA GLU A 12 -36.21 -25.74 18.70
C GLU A 12 -37.64 -25.92 18.15
N SER A 13 -38.65 -26.12 19.00
CA SER A 13 -40.02 -26.44 18.58
C SER A 13 -40.91 -25.23 18.21
N PHE A 14 -40.46 -23.99 18.48
CA PHE A 14 -41.25 -22.78 18.22
C PHE A 14 -41.43 -22.44 16.74
N SER A 15 -40.63 -23.02 15.84
CA SER A 15 -40.61 -22.64 14.43
C SER A 15 -41.73 -23.26 13.58
N LYS A 16 -42.58 -24.15 14.14
CA LYS A 16 -43.56 -24.95 13.37
C LYS A 16 -44.98 -25.08 13.98
N LYS A 17 -45.36 -24.25 14.96
CA LYS A 17 -46.72 -24.29 15.56
C LYS A 17 -47.64 -23.22 14.94
N GLU A 18 -48.85 -23.62 14.53
CA GLU A 18 -49.89 -22.70 14.00
C GLU A 18 -50.65 -21.96 15.11
N THR A 19 -50.67 -22.48 16.34
CA THR A 19 -51.35 -21.89 17.49
C THR A 19 -50.46 -21.86 18.72
N TYR A 20 -50.24 -20.67 19.27
CA TYR A 20 -49.45 -20.42 20.48
C TYR A 20 -50.35 -20.22 21.70
N SER A 21 -49.94 -20.75 22.85
CA SER A 21 -50.60 -20.51 24.14
C SER A 21 -50.42 -19.05 24.59
N ALA A 22 -51.21 -18.59 25.57
CA ALA A 22 -51.11 -17.21 26.08
C ALA A 22 -49.73 -16.91 26.71
N GLU A 23 -49.12 -17.90 27.36
CA GLU A 23 -47.79 -17.79 27.97
C GLU A 23 -46.69 -17.78 26.91
N GLU A 24 -46.79 -18.64 25.90
CA GLU A 24 -45.88 -18.67 24.75
C GLU A 24 -45.92 -17.34 23.96
N LYS A 25 -47.13 -16.77 23.75
CA LYS A 25 -47.28 -15.46 23.10
C LYS A 25 -46.62 -14.35 23.90
N LYS A 26 -46.72 -14.37 25.23
CA LYS A 26 -46.09 -13.37 26.08
C LYS A 26 -44.56 -13.44 25.97
N LEU A 27 -44.00 -14.65 25.99
CA LEU A 27 -42.57 -14.87 25.83
C LEU A 27 -42.06 -14.44 24.45
N ILE A 28 -42.80 -14.75 23.39
CA ILE A 28 -42.48 -14.32 22.02
C ILE A 28 -42.51 -12.79 21.91
N MET A 29 -43.51 -12.14 22.51
CA MET A 29 -43.62 -10.68 22.50
C MET A 29 -42.49 -10.00 23.27
N GLU A 30 -42.09 -10.54 24.43
CA GLU A 30 -40.94 -10.03 25.20
C GLU A 30 -39.65 -10.12 24.38
N ARG A 31 -39.39 -11.28 23.76
CA ARG A 31 -38.20 -11.48 22.91
C ARG A 31 -38.18 -10.58 21.68
N LEU A 32 -39.31 -10.44 20.97
CA LEU A 32 -39.40 -9.54 19.81
C LEU A 32 -39.20 -8.07 20.21
N ASN A 33 -39.61 -7.69 21.43
CA ASN A 33 -39.39 -6.35 21.94
C ASN A 33 -37.93 -6.10 22.32
N GLU A 34 -37.26 -7.10 22.92
CA GLU A 34 -35.82 -7.06 23.17
C GLU A 34 -35.02 -6.96 21.87
N GLU A 35 -35.36 -7.76 20.85
CA GLU A 35 -34.74 -7.71 19.53
C GLU A 35 -34.95 -6.35 18.85
N ARG A 36 -36.15 -5.76 18.96
CA ARG A 36 -36.41 -4.38 18.50
C ARG A 36 -35.53 -3.36 19.21
N LEU A 37 -35.41 -3.45 20.54
CA LEU A 37 -34.62 -2.50 21.32
C LEU A 37 -33.12 -2.61 21.03
N VAL A 38 -32.61 -3.81 20.74
CA VAL A 38 -31.23 -4.01 20.29
C VAL A 38 -31.00 -3.38 18.91
N HIS A 39 -31.87 -3.67 17.95
CA HIS A 39 -31.78 -3.08 16.60
C HIS A 39 -31.83 -1.55 16.63
N GLN A 40 -32.73 -0.98 17.44
CA GLN A 40 -32.86 0.47 17.57
C GLN A 40 -31.60 1.12 18.16
N LYS A 41 -30.99 0.48 19.17
CA LYS A 41 -29.71 0.94 19.74
C LYS A 41 -28.55 0.82 18.75
N GLU A 42 -28.54 -0.23 17.94
CA GLU A 42 -27.52 -0.42 16.89
C GLU A 42 -27.66 0.60 15.77
N GLU A 43 -28.88 0.92 15.35
CA GLU A 43 -29.17 1.98 14.39
C GLU A 43 -28.79 3.37 14.94
N GLU A 44 -29.12 3.67 16.20
CA GLU A 44 -28.69 4.91 16.86
C GLU A 44 -27.17 4.99 17.02
N ALA A 45 -26.51 3.87 17.34
CA ALA A 45 -25.05 3.77 17.38
C ALA A 45 -24.42 3.90 15.98
N PHE A 46 -25.10 3.44 14.93
CA PHE A 46 -24.66 3.57 13.54
C PHE A 46 -24.86 5.00 13.02
N LEU A 47 -25.98 5.63 13.34
CA LEU A 47 -26.29 7.03 13.02
C LEU A 47 -25.37 8.00 13.77
N SER A 48 -25.02 7.71 15.04
CA SER A 48 -24.01 8.48 15.78
C SER A 48 -22.58 8.26 15.28
N LYS A 49 -22.28 7.11 14.65
CA LYS A 49 -21.00 6.83 13.96
C LYS A 49 -20.93 7.44 12.55
N GLN A 50 -22.06 7.66 11.87
CA GLN A 50 -22.12 8.59 10.75
C GLN A 50 -21.95 10.01 11.29
N GLN A 51 -20.71 10.38 11.60
CA GLN A 51 -20.35 11.78 11.75
C GLN A 51 -20.83 12.49 10.49
N THR A 52 -21.90 13.28 10.64
CA THR A 52 -22.32 14.23 9.63
C THR A 52 -21.21 15.25 9.52
N TYR A 53 -20.25 14.96 8.63
CA TYR A 53 -19.13 15.86 8.38
C TYR A 53 -19.68 17.25 8.08
N SER A 54 -19.21 18.25 8.82
CA SER A 54 -19.48 19.63 8.47
C SER A 54 -19.00 19.90 7.03
N GLU A 55 -19.63 20.83 6.32
CA GLU A 55 -19.17 21.24 4.99
C GLU A 55 -17.67 21.63 4.99
N GLU A 56 -17.18 22.20 6.08
CA GLU A 56 -15.75 22.49 6.27
C GLU A 56 -14.88 21.24 6.39
N GLU A 57 -15.38 20.20 7.05
CA GLU A 57 -14.68 18.92 7.21
C GLU A 57 -14.67 18.14 5.89
N LYS A 58 -15.80 18.13 5.17
CA LYS A 58 -15.87 17.57 3.82
C LYS A 58 -14.86 18.25 2.89
N LYS A 59 -14.76 19.58 2.94
CA LYS A 59 -13.76 20.34 2.17
C LYS A 59 -12.34 19.95 2.56
N LYS A 60 -12.01 19.90 3.86
CA LYS A 60 -10.69 19.45 4.34
C LYS A 60 -10.35 18.03 3.91
N ILE A 61 -11.33 17.12 3.92
CA ILE A 61 -11.16 15.72 3.47
C ILE A 61 -10.90 15.70 1.97
N LEU A 62 -11.69 16.44 1.19
CA LEU A 62 -11.54 16.53 -0.26
C LEU A 62 -10.18 17.10 -0.66
N ASP A 63 -9.72 18.15 0.02
CA ASP A 63 -8.41 18.76 -0.22
C ASP A 63 -7.28 17.75 0.06
N LYS A 64 -7.34 17.04 1.20
CA LYS A 64 -6.37 15.97 1.52
C LYS A 64 -6.35 14.85 0.48
N LEU A 65 -7.52 14.45 -0.04
CA LEU A 65 -7.62 13.44 -1.09
C LEU A 65 -7.02 13.94 -2.41
N ASN A 66 -7.29 15.18 -2.78
CA ASN A 66 -6.72 15.81 -3.97
C ASN A 66 -5.20 15.97 -3.88
N GLU A 67 -4.68 16.43 -2.75
CA GLU A 67 -3.24 16.51 -2.49
C GLU A 67 -2.58 15.14 -2.63
N LYS A 68 -3.20 14.10 -2.03
CA LYS A 68 -2.73 12.73 -2.16
C LYS A 68 -2.71 12.28 -3.63
N ARG A 69 -3.78 12.53 -4.38
CA ARG A 69 -3.85 12.21 -5.81
C ARG A 69 -2.75 12.88 -6.62
N LEU A 70 -2.59 14.20 -6.45
CA LEU A 70 -1.57 15.00 -7.13
C LEU A 70 -0.15 14.52 -6.79
N SER A 71 0.08 14.17 -5.52
CA SER A 71 1.39 13.66 -5.08
C SER A 71 1.75 12.32 -5.74
N THR A 72 0.78 11.42 -5.92
CA THR A 72 0.97 10.13 -6.59
C THR A 72 1.26 10.34 -8.07
N GLN A 73 0.48 11.19 -8.75
CA GLN A 73 0.69 11.52 -10.17
C GLN A 73 2.09 12.07 -10.43
N LYS A 74 2.54 13.05 -9.64
CA LYS A 74 3.89 13.62 -9.76
C LYS A 74 4.98 12.56 -9.59
N ARG A 75 4.80 11.61 -8.66
CA ARG A 75 5.77 10.52 -8.44
C ARG A 75 5.87 9.60 -9.65
N GLU A 76 4.73 9.26 -10.25
CA GLU A 76 4.68 8.43 -11.45
C GLU A 76 5.30 9.13 -12.67
N GLU A 77 5.00 10.41 -12.87
CA GLU A 77 5.58 11.22 -13.94
C GLU A 77 7.10 11.29 -13.84
N ILE A 78 7.62 11.60 -12.65
CA ILE A 78 9.07 11.67 -12.42
C ILE A 78 9.71 10.29 -12.55
N GLN A 79 9.04 9.22 -12.11
CA GLN A 79 9.55 7.87 -12.32
C GLN A 79 9.64 7.52 -13.81
N LYS A 80 8.64 7.91 -14.61
CA LYS A 80 8.66 7.74 -16.06
C LYS A 80 9.78 8.58 -16.68
N SER A 81 9.93 9.85 -16.33
CA SER A 81 10.94 10.73 -16.93
C SER A 81 12.37 10.27 -16.66
N ARG A 82 12.63 9.66 -15.49
CA ARG A 82 13.94 9.04 -15.17
C ARG A 82 14.37 7.96 -16.15
N ILE A 83 13.43 7.21 -16.70
CA ILE A 83 13.68 5.99 -17.49
C ILE A 83 13.30 6.21 -18.97
N HIS A 84 12.56 7.27 -19.28
CA HIS A 84 12.13 7.59 -20.63
C HIS A 84 13.32 7.99 -21.52
N ASN A 85 13.35 7.45 -22.74
CA ASN A 85 14.38 7.67 -23.76
C ASN A 85 15.81 7.48 -23.21
N LYS A 86 16.02 6.43 -22.42
CA LYS A 86 17.35 6.05 -21.92
C LYS A 86 17.91 4.90 -22.74
N LYS A 87 19.19 5.00 -23.06
CA LYS A 87 19.89 4.01 -23.88
C LYS A 87 20.04 2.68 -23.15
N ILE A 88 19.58 1.60 -23.78
CA ILE A 88 19.63 0.25 -23.21
C ILE A 88 20.86 -0.49 -23.72
N TYR A 89 21.70 -0.93 -22.79
CA TYR A 89 22.84 -1.79 -23.06
C TYR A 89 22.49 -3.25 -22.76
N LYS A 90 22.78 -4.15 -23.69
CA LYS A 90 22.58 -5.58 -23.50
C LYS A 90 23.91 -6.28 -23.25
N PHE A 91 24.00 -7.00 -22.14
CA PHE A 91 25.12 -7.89 -21.84
C PHE A 91 24.56 -9.29 -21.58
N GLY A 92 24.75 -10.19 -22.55
CA GLY A 92 24.10 -11.50 -22.57
C GLY A 92 22.57 -11.37 -22.60
N SER A 93 21.89 -12.04 -21.68
CA SER A 93 20.42 -11.99 -21.53
C SER A 93 19.90 -10.82 -20.69
N LYS A 94 20.78 -9.99 -20.13
CA LYS A 94 20.41 -8.92 -19.19
C LYS A 94 20.51 -7.55 -19.85
N SER A 95 19.58 -6.67 -19.49
CA SER A 95 19.52 -5.28 -19.96
C SER A 95 19.90 -4.30 -18.86
N PHE A 96 20.63 -3.25 -19.24
CA PHE A 96 21.21 -2.28 -18.33
C PHE A 96 21.09 -0.85 -18.85
N TYR A 97 21.02 0.10 -17.94
CA TYR A 97 21.23 1.53 -18.22
C TYR A 97 22.61 1.94 -17.74
N LYS A 98 23.24 2.90 -18.44
CA LYS A 98 24.54 3.47 -18.06
C LYS A 98 24.34 4.81 -17.34
N PHE A 99 25.09 5.05 -16.28
CA PHE A 99 25.15 6.35 -15.62
C PHE A 99 26.11 7.29 -16.33
N THR A 100 25.74 8.57 -16.39
CA THR A 100 26.57 9.67 -16.87
C THR A 100 27.28 10.36 -15.69
N ASN A 101 28.44 10.96 -15.96
CA ASN A 101 29.20 11.77 -15.00
C ASN A 101 29.67 11.03 -13.73
N MET A 102 29.84 9.71 -13.79
CA MET A 102 30.54 8.92 -12.76
C MET A 102 32.02 8.75 -13.11
N GLU A 103 32.85 8.46 -12.12
CA GLU A 103 34.30 8.23 -12.30
C GLU A 103 34.61 7.05 -13.23
N ARG A 104 33.71 6.07 -13.28
CA ARG A 104 33.79 4.90 -14.16
C ARG A 104 32.46 4.71 -14.86
N GLU A 105 32.49 3.94 -15.95
CA GLU A 105 31.28 3.50 -16.63
C GLU A 105 30.53 2.48 -15.76
N TYR A 106 29.60 2.99 -14.97
CA TYR A 106 28.71 2.17 -14.16
C TYR A 106 27.38 1.92 -14.87
N TYR A 107 26.90 0.70 -14.71
CA TYR A 107 25.67 0.20 -15.27
C TYR A 107 24.75 -0.30 -14.16
N ILE A 108 23.45 -0.09 -14.32
CA ILE A 108 22.39 -0.58 -13.44
C ILE A 108 21.42 -1.42 -14.25
N ARG A 109 20.92 -2.51 -13.67
CA ARG A 109 19.91 -3.33 -14.35
C ARG A 109 18.62 -2.55 -14.55
N THR A 110 17.98 -2.75 -15.69
CA THR A 110 16.68 -2.13 -16.00
C THR A 110 15.62 -2.44 -14.94
N ASP A 111 15.65 -3.65 -14.39
CA ASP A 111 14.70 -4.10 -13.37
C ASP A 111 14.89 -3.41 -12.02
N ASP A 112 16.13 -3.06 -11.69
CA ASP A 112 16.45 -2.33 -10.46
C ASP A 112 16.05 -0.85 -10.58
N CYS A 113 16.04 -0.27 -11.78
CA CYS A 113 15.58 1.12 -11.99
C CYS A 113 14.06 1.31 -11.85
N LYS A 114 13.27 0.25 -12.10
CA LYS A 114 11.80 0.30 -11.98
C LYS A 114 11.34 0.40 -10.52
N LYS A 115 12.22 0.12 -9.56
CA LYS A 115 11.90 0.22 -8.13
C LYS A 115 12.01 1.67 -7.67
N SER A 116 11.02 2.14 -6.91
CA SER A 116 11.04 3.46 -6.29
C SER A 116 11.76 3.39 -4.94
N PHE A 117 12.83 4.18 -4.79
CA PHE A 117 13.69 4.16 -3.60
C PHE A 117 13.46 5.40 -2.75
N SER A 118 12.36 5.42 -2.00
CA SER A 118 12.09 6.52 -1.05
C SER A 118 13.12 6.57 0.07
N ARG A 119 13.64 5.40 0.47
CA ARG A 119 14.76 5.24 1.39
C ARG A 119 15.99 4.76 0.63
N PRO A 120 17.21 5.03 1.12
CA PRO A 120 18.42 4.41 0.58
C PRO A 120 18.33 2.89 0.60
N VAL A 121 18.61 2.27 -0.54
CA VAL A 121 18.65 0.81 -0.73
C VAL A 121 19.99 0.41 -1.33
N ILE A 122 20.51 -0.75 -0.91
CA ILE A 122 21.73 -1.31 -1.48
C ILE A 122 21.40 -1.93 -2.85
N ILE A 123 22.07 -1.45 -3.90
CA ILE A 123 21.93 -1.93 -5.27
C ILE A 123 23.30 -2.30 -5.82
N ARG A 124 23.33 -3.33 -6.67
CA ARG A 124 24.54 -3.73 -7.39
C ARG A 124 24.69 -2.91 -8.66
N LEU A 125 25.73 -2.09 -8.74
CA LEU A 125 26.19 -1.50 -10.00
C LEU A 125 27.22 -2.39 -10.65
N PHE A 126 27.23 -2.41 -11.97
CA PHE A 126 28.17 -3.18 -12.77
C PHE A 126 29.13 -2.23 -13.47
N TYR A 127 30.36 -2.65 -13.69
CA TYR A 127 31.35 -1.89 -14.45
C TYR A 127 32.23 -2.83 -15.25
N LYS A 128 32.71 -2.35 -16.40
CA LYS A 128 33.65 -3.09 -17.23
C LYS A 128 35.05 -3.01 -16.64
N THR A 129 35.79 -4.10 -16.72
CA THR A 129 37.23 -4.11 -16.45
C THR A 129 38.03 -4.10 -17.74
N ILE A 130 39.34 -3.85 -17.64
CA ILE A 130 40.28 -3.81 -18.77
C ILE A 130 40.23 -5.14 -19.57
N SER A 131 39.95 -6.24 -18.88
CA SER A 131 39.55 -7.50 -19.50
C SER A 131 38.10 -7.36 -19.99
N GLU A 132 37.91 -6.93 -21.24
CA GLU A 132 36.63 -6.49 -21.82
C GLU A 132 35.45 -7.47 -21.68
N ASN A 133 35.72 -8.74 -21.35
CA ASN A 133 34.72 -9.79 -21.18
C ASN A 133 34.19 -9.97 -19.74
N GLU A 134 34.76 -9.29 -18.73
CA GLU A 134 34.32 -9.44 -17.34
C GLU A 134 33.62 -8.18 -16.80
N LEU A 135 32.31 -8.33 -16.52
CA LEU A 135 31.52 -7.37 -15.75
C LEU A 135 31.71 -7.63 -14.26
N LYS A 136 32.45 -6.75 -13.60
CA LYS A 136 32.50 -6.72 -12.14
C LYS A 136 31.32 -5.93 -11.58
N ASN A 137 30.98 -6.21 -10.34
CA ASN A 137 29.92 -5.52 -9.62
C ASN A 137 30.45 -4.83 -8.36
N LYS A 138 29.71 -3.84 -7.89
CA LYS A 138 29.93 -3.13 -6.64
C LYS A 138 28.59 -2.81 -6.01
N ASP A 139 28.46 -3.13 -4.73
CA ASP A 139 27.27 -2.78 -3.95
C ASP A 139 27.38 -1.33 -3.49
N VAL A 140 26.33 -0.55 -3.71
CA VAL A 140 26.27 0.89 -3.44
C VAL A 140 24.92 1.24 -2.83
N LEU A 141 24.83 2.36 -2.11
CA LEU A 141 23.54 2.90 -1.64
C LEU A 141 22.94 3.82 -2.69
N ILE A 142 21.68 3.59 -3.05
CA ILE A 142 20.92 4.41 -3.99
C ILE A 142 19.61 4.87 -3.34
N LYS A 143 19.27 6.14 -3.52
CA LYS A 143 17.94 6.70 -3.25
C LYS A 143 17.45 7.51 -4.44
N THR A 144 16.14 7.73 -4.52
CA THR A 144 15.52 8.66 -5.47
C THR A 144 14.63 9.65 -4.74
N GLU A 145 14.60 10.89 -5.21
CA GLU A 145 13.81 11.95 -4.57
C GLU A 145 12.58 12.28 -5.39
N ILE A 146 11.44 12.50 -4.72
CA ILE A 146 10.13 12.68 -5.36
C ILE A 146 10.03 13.89 -6.30
N TYR A 147 11.04 14.77 -6.34
CA TYR A 147 11.09 15.99 -7.15
C TYR A 147 12.31 16.02 -8.08
N SER A 148 13.08 14.92 -8.16
CA SER A 148 14.31 14.88 -8.96
C SER A 148 14.32 13.70 -9.92
N GLU A 149 14.75 13.96 -11.15
CA GLU A 149 15.01 12.93 -12.16
C GLU A 149 16.37 12.25 -11.99
N LYS A 150 17.13 12.61 -10.94
CA LYS A 150 18.44 12.04 -10.68
C LYS A 150 18.35 10.84 -9.73
N PHE A 151 19.31 9.94 -9.89
CA PHE A 151 19.62 8.89 -8.92
C PHE A 151 20.69 9.42 -7.97
N PHE A 152 20.42 9.36 -6.68
CA PHE A 152 21.36 9.78 -5.66
C PHE A 152 22.11 8.56 -5.17
N ILE A 153 23.40 8.49 -5.48
CA ILE A 153 24.24 7.31 -5.27
C ILE A 153 25.36 7.67 -4.29
N SER A 154 25.55 6.82 -3.28
CA SER A 154 26.75 6.76 -2.45
C SER A 154 27.54 5.51 -2.81
N LEU A 155 28.78 5.69 -3.26
CA LEU A 155 29.68 4.59 -3.61
C LEU A 155 30.20 3.82 -2.38
N ASP A 156 30.01 4.37 -1.20
CA ASP A 156 30.30 3.75 0.09
C ASP A 156 28.96 3.36 0.75
N ALA A 157 28.84 2.09 1.12
CA ALA A 157 27.65 1.56 1.79
C ALA A 157 27.57 1.97 3.27
N ILE A 158 28.67 2.47 3.85
CA ILE A 158 28.78 2.86 5.26
C ILE A 158 28.70 4.38 5.40
N ARG A 159 29.39 5.13 4.53
CA ARG A 159 29.43 6.60 4.58
C ARG A 159 28.34 7.19 3.68
N VAL A 160 27.40 7.91 4.29
CA VAL A 160 26.19 8.41 3.60
C VAL A 160 26.47 9.75 2.91
N TYR A 161 27.23 9.75 1.83
CA TYR A 161 27.37 10.92 0.95
C TYR A 161 26.78 10.63 -0.43
N PHE A 162 25.63 11.22 -0.72
CA PHE A 162 24.94 11.00 -1.98
C PHE A 162 25.28 12.07 -3.01
N LYS A 163 25.71 11.63 -4.20
CA LYS A 163 25.84 12.49 -5.38
C LYS A 163 24.77 12.13 -6.41
N GLY A 164 24.21 13.14 -7.06
CA GLY A 164 23.16 12.97 -8.06
C GLY A 164 23.72 12.65 -9.45
N TYR A 165 23.23 11.57 -10.05
CA TYR A 165 23.62 11.08 -11.38
C TYR A 165 22.40 10.84 -12.26
N SER A 166 22.59 10.99 -13.57
CA SER A 166 21.55 10.74 -14.58
C SER A 166 21.92 9.56 -15.46
N LEU A 167 20.92 8.88 -16.00
CA LEU A 167 21.13 7.83 -17.00
C LEU A 167 21.44 8.44 -18.37
N GLU A 168 22.22 7.75 -19.19
CA GLU A 168 22.53 8.13 -20.56
C GLU A 168 21.26 8.13 -21.43
N ASN A 169 21.02 9.23 -22.14
CA ASN A 169 19.87 9.36 -23.04
C ASN A 169 20.13 8.59 -24.34
N GLU A 170 19.07 8.08 -24.93
CA GLU A 170 19.06 7.63 -26.32
C GLU A 170 19.08 8.88 -27.23
N HIS A 171 20.02 8.92 -28.16
CA HIS A 171 20.22 10.05 -29.08
C HIS A 171 19.15 10.10 -30.17
#